data_AF-A0AAW0HX38-F1
#
_entry.id   AF-A0AAW0HX38-F1
#
_cell.length_a   1.000
_cell.length_b   1.000
_cell.length_c   1.000
_cell.angle_alpha   90.00
_cell.angle_beta   90.00
_cell.angle_gamma   90.00
#
_symmetry.space_group_name_H-M   'P 1'
#
loop_
_entity.id
_entity.type
_entity.pdbx_description
1 polymer ?
#
loop_
_entity_poly.entity_id
_entity_poly.type
_entity_poly.pdbx_seq_one_letter_code
_entity_poly.pdbx_strand_id
1 'polypeptide(L)'
;MQRWQPGQRQRRVPYAPRPGPDAAEVRLFEFRKMIGNRERCQNLVSSDYPVHIDKVEEQSDCKILDGHFVSPMAHYVPGIMPIESVIARVWMMP
;
A
#
# COMPACT_ATOMS: atom_id res chain seq x y z
N MET A 1 -20.32 10.29 -37.38
CA MET A 1 -19.28 11.12 -38.03
C MET A 1 -19.61 12.59 -37.78
N GLN A 2 -18.97 13.24 -36.80
CA GLN A 2 -19.29 14.65 -36.48
C GLN A 2 -18.28 15.60 -37.15
N ARG A 3 -18.85 16.56 -37.87
CA ARG A 3 -18.24 17.54 -38.78
C ARG A 3 -17.47 18.60 -37.98
N TRP A 4 -16.16 18.73 -38.23
CA TRP A 4 -15.29 19.75 -37.64
C TRP A 4 -15.70 21.17 -38.08
N GLN A 5 -15.82 22.13 -37.16
CA GLN A 5 -16.01 23.55 -37.45
C GLN A 5 -14.72 24.34 -37.20
N PRO A 6 -14.23 25.14 -38.17
CA PRO A 6 -13.00 25.91 -38.02
C PRO A 6 -13.28 27.23 -37.28
N GLY A 7 -12.66 27.43 -36.12
CA GLY A 7 -12.80 28.70 -35.37
C GLY A 7 -12.55 28.63 -33.86
N GLN A 8 -12.43 27.43 -33.28
CA GLN A 8 -12.09 27.30 -31.86
C GLN A 8 -10.59 27.49 -31.66
N ARG A 9 -10.21 28.75 -31.37
CA ARG A 9 -8.89 29.15 -30.87
C ARG A 9 -8.61 28.28 -29.64
N GLN A 10 -7.78 27.25 -29.83
CA GLN A 10 -7.39 26.31 -28.78
C GLN A 10 -6.89 27.10 -27.58
N ARG A 11 -7.74 27.26 -26.55
CA ARG A 11 -7.30 27.75 -25.25
C ARG A 11 -6.28 26.72 -24.80
N ARG A 12 -5.00 27.02 -24.97
CA ARG A 12 -3.91 26.28 -24.34
C ARG A 12 -4.26 26.26 -22.86
N VAL A 13 -4.68 25.10 -22.36
CA VAL A 13 -4.78 24.86 -20.93
C VAL A 13 -3.41 25.25 -20.38
N PRO A 14 -3.31 26.22 -19.45
CA PRO A 14 -2.01 26.58 -18.92
C PRO A 14 -1.40 25.30 -18.36
N TYR A 15 -0.16 25.02 -18.73
CA TYR A 15 0.60 23.90 -18.16
C TYR A 15 0.43 24.01 -16.65
N ALA A 16 -0.39 23.12 -16.07
CA ALA A 16 -0.40 22.94 -14.64
C ALA A 16 1.06 22.66 -14.26
N PRO A 17 1.62 23.34 -13.25
CA PRO A 17 2.96 23.02 -12.81
C PRO A 17 2.99 21.51 -12.56
N ARG A 18 3.94 20.81 -13.18
CA ARG A 18 4.17 19.40 -12.83
C ARG A 18 4.35 19.41 -11.32
N PRO A 19 3.56 18.63 -10.56
CA PRO A 19 3.82 18.49 -9.13
C PRO A 19 5.32 18.20 -9.00
N GLY A 20 6.01 18.97 -8.15
CA GLY A 20 7.32 18.51 -7.65
C GLY A 20 7.12 17.12 -7.04
N PRO A 21 8.19 16.34 -6.80
CA PRO A 21 8.04 14.97 -6.30
C PRO A 21 7.07 15.00 -5.13
N ASP A 22 5.91 14.38 -5.33
CA ASP A 22 4.81 14.52 -4.39
C ASP A 22 5.33 14.03 -3.03
N ALA A 23 4.89 14.65 -1.93
CA ALA A 23 5.40 14.27 -0.62
C ALA A 23 5.25 12.74 -0.34
N ALA A 24 4.31 12.09 -1.05
CA ALA A 24 4.20 10.65 -1.13
C ALA A 24 5.42 9.96 -1.79
N GLU A 25 5.84 10.37 -2.98
CA GLU A 25 6.98 9.80 -3.69
C GLU A 25 8.27 9.87 -2.86
N VAL A 26 8.51 11.02 -2.21
CA VAL A 26 9.67 11.22 -1.33
C VAL A 26 9.61 10.25 -0.13
N ARG A 27 8.44 10.12 0.51
CA ARG A 27 8.24 9.20 1.65
C ARG A 27 8.43 7.73 1.25
N LEU A 28 7.96 7.32 0.08
CA LEU A 28 8.14 5.96 -0.41
C LEU A 28 9.62 5.65 -0.66
N PHE A 29 10.38 6.61 -1.18
CA PHE A 29 11.81 6.44 -1.44
C PHE A 29 12.62 6.32 -0.15
N GLU A 30 12.32 7.14 0.86
CA GLU A 30 12.94 7.05 2.18
C GLU A 30 12.55 5.75 2.90
N PHE A 31 11.30 5.34 2.81
CA PHE A 31 10.85 4.05 3.33
C PHE A 31 11.58 2.88 2.67
N ARG A 32 11.79 2.92 1.35
CA ARG A 32 12.56 1.89 0.64
C ARG A 32 14.00 1.79 1.13
N LYS A 33 14.66 2.90 1.48
CA LYS A 33 15.99 2.87 2.10
C LYS A 33 15.97 2.20 3.47
N MET A 34 14.94 2.49 4.28
CA MET A 34 14.74 1.89 5.59
C MET A 34 14.53 0.37 5.50
N ILE A 35 13.65 -0.09 4.60
CA ILE A 35 13.37 -1.51 4.34
C ILE A 35 14.56 -2.24 3.68
N GLY A 36 15.49 -1.50 3.08
CA GLY A 36 16.75 -2.08 2.59
C GLY A 36 17.69 -2.55 3.72
N ASN A 37 17.52 -2.05 4.94
CA ASN A 37 18.38 -2.40 6.07
C ASN A 37 17.82 -3.58 6.86
N ARG A 38 18.41 -4.77 6.66
CA ARG A 38 17.96 -6.03 7.29
C ARG A 38 17.87 -5.99 8.82
N GLU A 39 18.73 -5.25 9.50
CA GLU A 39 18.73 -5.15 10.96
C GLU A 39 17.55 -4.32 11.47
N ARG A 40 17.26 -3.21 10.79
CA ARG A 40 16.11 -2.34 11.12
C ARG A 40 14.79 -2.97 10.70
N CYS A 41 14.79 -3.77 9.62
CA CYS A 41 13.60 -4.47 9.12
C CYS A 41 13.00 -5.46 10.09
N GLN A 42 13.84 -6.13 10.89
CA GLN A 42 13.34 -7.12 11.84
C GLN A 42 12.59 -6.47 13.01
N ASN A 43 12.93 -5.23 13.35
CA ASN A 43 12.33 -4.46 14.44
C ASN A 43 11.26 -3.48 13.97
N LEU A 44 10.97 -3.48 12.67
CA LEU A 44 10.01 -2.58 12.01
C LEU A 44 8.55 -2.97 12.33
N VAL A 45 8.34 -4.20 12.78
CA VAL A 45 7.07 -4.72 13.24
C VAL A 45 7.30 -5.30 14.62
N SER A 46 6.48 -4.91 15.59
CA SER A 46 6.57 -5.49 16.94
C SER A 46 6.30 -6.99 16.89
N SER A 47 6.94 -7.78 17.75
CA SER A 47 6.62 -9.20 17.87
C SER A 47 5.18 -9.43 18.33
N ASP A 48 4.61 -8.47 19.06
CA ASP A 48 3.23 -8.49 19.56
C ASP A 48 2.25 -7.78 18.59
N TYR A 49 2.59 -7.72 17.29
CA TYR A 49 1.72 -7.04 16.34
C TYR A 49 0.36 -7.75 16.25
N PRO A 50 -0.77 -7.00 16.33
CA PRO A 50 -2.09 -7.61 16.38
C PRO A 50 -2.42 -8.30 15.05
N VAL A 51 -2.62 -9.61 15.13
CA VAL A 51 -3.17 -10.43 14.04
C VAL A 51 -4.54 -10.92 14.47
N HIS A 52 -5.54 -10.68 13.63
CA HIS A 52 -6.89 -11.16 13.82
C HIS A 52 -7.05 -12.47 13.05
N ILE A 53 -7.57 -13.51 13.72
CA ILE A 53 -7.91 -14.77 13.06
C ILE A 53 -9.38 -14.71 12.68
N ASP A 54 -9.66 -14.74 11.38
CA ASP A 54 -11.01 -14.70 10.83
C ASP A 54 -11.63 -16.09 10.77
N LYS A 55 -10.82 -17.10 10.40
CA LYS A 55 -11.27 -18.46 10.19
C LYS A 55 -10.25 -19.46 10.70
N VAL A 56 -10.76 -20.54 11.28
CA VAL A 56 -9.97 -21.72 11.63
C VAL A 56 -10.59 -22.91 10.92
N GLU A 57 -9.84 -23.54 10.04
CA GLU A 57 -10.22 -24.82 9.43
C GLU A 57 -9.45 -25.94 10.12
N GLU A 58 -10.19 -26.88 10.71
CA GLU A 58 -9.61 -28.06 11.34
C GLU A 58 -9.62 -29.20 10.32
N GLN A 59 -8.42 -29.62 9.92
CA GLN A 59 -8.20 -30.82 9.12
C GLN A 59 -7.68 -31.95 10.02
N SER A 60 -7.70 -33.18 9.50
CA SER A 60 -7.32 -34.40 10.23
C SER A 60 -5.94 -34.33 10.89
N ASP A 61 -5.00 -33.66 10.23
CA ASP A 61 -3.58 -33.63 10.62
C ASP A 61 -3.04 -32.20 10.80
N CYS A 62 -3.83 -31.15 10.51
CA CYS A 62 -3.38 -29.76 10.60
C CYS A 62 -4.54 -28.79 10.84
N LYS A 63 -4.22 -27.58 11.30
CA LYS A 63 -5.16 -26.47 11.38
C LYS A 63 -4.74 -25.40 10.40
N ILE A 64 -5.68 -24.81 9.68
CA ILE A 64 -5.41 -23.66 8.82
C ILE A 64 -6.05 -22.45 9.51
N LEU A 65 -5.22 -21.48 9.88
CA LEU A 65 -5.66 -20.20 10.41
C LEU A 65 -5.65 -19.18 9.28
N ASP A 66 -6.84 -18.74 8.85
CA ASP A 66 -7.00 -17.56 8.00
C ASP A 66 -7.13 -16.34 8.91
N GLY A 67 -6.31 -15.34 8.66
CA GLY A 67 -6.33 -14.12 9.44
C GLY A 67 -5.98 -12.91 8.62
N HIS A 68 -6.13 -11.76 9.25
CA HIS A 68 -5.69 -10.50 8.69
C HIS A 68 -5.02 -9.64 9.76
N PHE A 69 -4.19 -8.73 9.28
CA PHE A 69 -3.56 -7.71 10.11
C PHE A 69 -3.54 -6.39 9.35
N VAL A 70 -3.48 -5.29 10.08
CA VAL A 70 -3.27 -3.99 9.47
C VAL A 70 -1.85 -3.96 8.93
N SER A 71 -1.65 -3.56 7.68
CA SER A 71 -0.33 -3.48 7.08
C SER A 71 0.52 -2.46 7.86
N PRO A 72 1.69 -2.84 8.40
CA PRO A 72 2.58 -1.90 9.06
C PRO A 72 2.98 -0.74 8.15
N MET A 73 2.98 -0.95 6.83
CA MET A 73 3.24 0.08 5.84
C MET A 73 2.22 1.23 5.91
N ALA A 74 0.98 0.98 6.32
CA ALA A 74 -0.01 2.04 6.52
C ALA A 74 0.43 3.05 7.59
N HIS A 75 1.23 2.63 8.57
CA HIS A 75 1.80 3.51 9.60
C HIS A 75 3.02 4.29 9.09
N TYR A 76 3.88 3.66 8.30
CA TYR A 76 5.12 4.28 7.82
C TYR A 76 4.93 5.19 6.59
N VAL A 77 3.96 4.88 5.73
CA VAL A 77 3.70 5.63 4.49
C VAL A 77 2.21 5.97 4.32
N PRO A 78 1.66 6.86 5.19
CA PRO A 78 0.25 7.24 5.10
C PRO A 78 -0.06 7.98 3.79
N GLY A 79 -1.21 7.66 3.21
CA GLY A 79 -1.73 8.28 1.99
C GLY A 79 -1.06 7.81 0.69
N ILE A 80 -0.17 6.81 0.75
CA ILE A 80 0.43 6.17 -0.44
C ILE A 80 -0.26 4.86 -0.76
N MET A 81 -0.58 4.09 0.28
CA MET A 81 -1.22 2.78 0.15
C MET A 81 -2.66 2.93 -0.34
N PRO A 82 -3.11 2.14 -1.33
CA PRO A 82 -4.54 2.02 -1.61
C PRO A 82 -5.24 1.40 -0.40
N ILE A 83 -6.51 1.75 -0.19
CA ILE A 83 -7.30 1.33 0.97
C ILE A 83 -7.33 -0.20 1.10
N GLU A 84 -7.38 -0.90 -0.03
CA GLU A 84 -7.37 -2.37 -0.11
C GLU A 84 -6.08 -3.00 0.44
N SER A 85 -4.94 -2.30 0.35
CA SER A 85 -3.65 -2.79 0.87
C SER A 85 -3.44 -2.50 2.35
N VAL A 86 -4.35 -1.76 2.99
CA VAL A 86 -4.26 -1.46 4.44
C VAL A 86 -4.50 -2.73 5.27
N ILE A 87 -5.28 -3.69 4.77
CA ILE A 87 -5.52 -4.96 5.44
C ILE A 87 -4.80 -6.06 4.66
N ALA A 88 -3.83 -6.71 5.29
CA ALA A 88 -3.09 -7.82 4.73
C ALA A 88 -3.65 -9.13 5.26
N ARG A 89 -3.90 -10.10 4.37
CA ARG A 89 -4.37 -11.45 4.73
C ARG A 89 -3.19 -12.41 4.88
N VAL A 90 -3.29 -13.30 5.84
CA VAL A 90 -2.25 -14.27 6.17
C VAL A 90 -2.88 -15.64 6.44
N TRP A 91 -2.23 -16.66 5.90
CA TRP A 91 -2.57 -18.06 6.15
C TRP A 91 -1.46 -18.67 7.00
N MET A 92 -1.81 -19.20 8.15
CA MET A 92 -0.86 -19.88 9.04
C MET A 92 -1.28 -21.33 9.20
N MET A 93 -0.32 -22.24 8.99
CA MET A 93 -0.42 -23.64 9.39
C MET A 93 0.49 -23.79 10.61
N PRO A 94 -0.06 -23.93 11.83
CA PRO A 94 0.72 -24.16 13.04
C PRO A 94 1.27 -25.59 13.11
#